data_AF-A0A3D5R8I2-F1
#
_entry.id   AF-A0A3D5R8I2-F1
#
_cell.length_a   1.000
_cell.length_b   1.000
_cell.length_c   1.000
_cell.angle_alpha   90.00
_cell.angle_beta   90.00
_cell.angle_gamma   90.00
#
_symmetry.space_group_name_H-M   'P 1'
#
loop_
_entity.id
_entity.type
_entity.pdbx_description
1 polymer ?
#
loop_
_entity_poly.entity_id
_entity_poly.type
_entity_poly.pdbx_seq_one_letter_code
_entity_poly.pdbx_strand_id
1 'polypeptide(L)'
;DEIQKSKYDELFHYTINKAAKNTIIWYSYNALTSIMELFTLNIRREVEKNEPEGTVDKLHDDIFEAMINRDKEKARTYMKYHMDMIIKYFKSF
;
A
#
# COMPACT_ATOMS: atom_id res chain seq x y z
N ASP A 1 -9.92 5.99 12.41
CA ASP A 1 -8.80 6.93 12.62
C ASP A 1 -7.70 6.60 11.61
N GLU A 2 -7.25 7.58 10.84
CA GLU A 2 -6.24 7.39 9.78
C GLU A 2 -4.86 7.00 10.33
N ILE A 3 -4.51 7.38 11.56
CA ILE A 3 -3.25 6.94 12.19
C ILE A 3 -3.27 5.42 12.40
N GLN A 4 -4.42 4.86 12.77
CA GLN A 4 -4.55 3.42 12.92
C GLN A 4 -4.57 2.73 11.56
N LYS A 5 -5.28 3.29 10.56
CA LYS A 5 -5.29 2.73 9.21
C LYS A 5 -3.91 2.74 8.56
N SER A 6 -3.11 3.78 8.76
CA SER A 6 -1.74 3.83 8.23
C SER A 6 -0.84 2.75 8.81
N LYS A 7 -1.04 2.37 10.08
CA LYS A 7 -0.33 1.23 10.70
C LYS A 7 -0.73 -0.11 10.11
N TYR A 8 -2.01 -0.30 9.78
CA TYR A 8 -2.47 -1.52 9.12
C TYR A 8 -1.97 -1.61 7.68
N ASP A 9 -1.93 -0.49 6.98
CA ASP A 9 -1.34 -0.36 5.64
C ASP A 9 0.15 -0.77 5.64
N GLU A 10 0.93 -0.22 6.57
CA GLU A 10 2.33 -0.61 6.75
C GLU A 10 2.49 -2.10 7.06
N LEU A 11 1.66 -2.64 7.96
CA LEU A 11 1.67 -4.07 8.29
C LEU A 11 1.33 -4.95 7.07
N PHE A 12 0.42 -4.49 6.21
CA PHE A 12 0.04 -5.17 4.98
C PHE A 12 1.24 -5.25 4.02
N HIS A 13 1.90 -4.12 3.74
CA HIS A 13 3.10 -4.09 2.90
C HIS A 13 4.25 -4.90 3.49
N TYR A 14 4.51 -4.80 4.79
CA TYR A 14 5.50 -5.59 5.50
C TYR A 14 5.25 -7.09 5.33
N THR A 15 3.99 -7.52 5.47
CA THR A 15 3.60 -8.93 5.39
C THR A 15 3.83 -9.48 3.98
N ILE A 16 3.43 -8.73 2.95
CA ILE A 16 3.67 -9.09 1.54
C ILE A 16 5.18 -9.20 1.27
N ASN A 17 5.96 -8.21 1.71
CA ASN A 17 7.40 -8.18 1.50
C ASN A 17 8.11 -9.38 2.15
N LYS A 18 7.80 -9.63 3.43
CA LYS A 18 8.33 -10.77 4.18
C LYS A 18 7.96 -12.10 3.53
N ALA A 19 6.74 -12.23 3.02
CA ALA A 19 6.27 -13.43 2.34
C ALA A 19 6.93 -13.65 0.98
N ALA A 20 7.35 -12.59 0.29
CA ALA A 20 8.00 -12.67 -1.02
C ALA A 20 9.39 -13.34 -0.96
N LYS A 21 10.01 -13.45 0.23
CA LYS A 21 11.33 -14.06 0.45
C LYS A 21 12.43 -13.50 -0.47
N ASN A 22 12.27 -12.26 -0.91
CA ASN A 22 13.27 -11.56 -1.70
C ASN A 22 14.15 -10.72 -0.77
N THR A 23 15.38 -11.18 -0.55
CA THR A 23 16.33 -10.58 0.39
C THR A 23 16.63 -9.11 0.09
N ILE A 24 16.73 -8.73 -1.19
CA ILE A 24 17.02 -7.36 -1.60
C ILE A 24 15.84 -6.46 -1.20
N ILE A 25 14.63 -6.84 -1.59
CA ILE A 25 13.41 -6.08 -1.31
C ILE A 25 13.14 -5.99 0.20
N TRP A 26 13.45 -7.06 0.93
CA TRP A 26 13.33 -7.10 2.40
C TRP A 26 14.27 -6.11 3.09
N TYR A 27 15.56 -6.09 2.71
CA TYR A 27 16.51 -5.16 3.32
C TYR A 27 16.23 -3.72 2.91
N SER A 28 15.85 -3.47 1.65
CA SER A 28 15.45 -2.13 1.21
C SER A 28 14.24 -1.61 1.99
N TYR A 29 13.22 -2.44 2.22
CA TYR A 29 12.06 -2.05 3.00
C TYR A 29 12.42 -1.70 4.45
N ASN A 30 13.19 -2.56 5.13
CA ASN A 30 13.57 -2.31 6.52
C ASN A 30 14.46 -1.07 6.68
N ALA A 31 15.33 -0.77 5.71
CA ALA A 31 16.13 0.44 5.73
C ALA A 31 15.30 1.73 5.59
N LEU A 32 14.10 1.62 5.00
CA LEU A 32 13.21 2.75 4.72
C LEU A 32 12.01 2.82 5.68
N THR A 33 11.83 1.88 6.61
CA THR A 33 10.62 1.75 7.44
C THR A 33 10.20 3.07 8.11
N SER A 34 11.11 3.78 8.78
CA SER A 34 10.77 5.04 9.44
C SER A 34 10.32 6.15 8.47
N ILE A 35 10.82 6.14 7.24
CA ILE A 35 10.38 7.06 6.18
C ILE A 35 9.02 6.60 5.63
N MET A 36 8.85 5.29 5.44
CA MET A 36 7.59 4.69 4.98
C MET A 36 6.44 4.99 5.93
N GLU A 37 6.64 4.92 7.25
CA GLU A 37 5.61 5.26 8.24
C GLU A 37 5.04 6.69 8.04
N LEU A 38 5.93 7.68 7.90
CA LEU A 38 5.55 9.07 7.67
C LEU A 38 4.91 9.25 6.30
N PHE A 39 5.48 8.61 5.27
CA PHE A 39 4.99 8.67 3.91
C PHE A 39 3.56 8.11 3.81
N THR A 40 3.32 6.91 4.35
CA THR A 40 2.03 6.22 4.30
C THR A 40 0.94 7.04 4.97
N LEU A 41 1.19 7.62 6.15
CA LEU A 41 0.21 8.48 6.80
C LEU A 41 -0.13 9.73 5.97
N ASN A 42 0.89 10.40 5.43
CA ASN A 42 0.70 11.63 4.67
C ASN A 42 -0.03 11.37 3.35
N ILE A 43 0.37 10.34 2.61
CA ILE A 43 -0.25 10.04 1.32
C ILE A 43 -1.70 9.55 1.48
N ARG A 44 -1.99 8.73 2.51
CA ARG A 44 -3.38 8.31 2.80
C ARG A 44 -4.26 9.52 3.08
N ARG A 45 -3.79 10.49 3.86
CA ARG A 45 -4.54 11.73 4.12
C ARG A 45 -4.83 12.51 2.85
N GLU A 46 -3.88 12.58 1.92
CA GLU A 46 -4.14 13.24 0.63
C GLU A 46 -5.11 12.47 -0.26
N VAL A 47 -5.03 11.14 -0.27
CA VAL A 47 -6.01 10.33 -1.02
C VAL A 47 -7.41 10.50 -0.43
N GLU A 48 -7.59 10.37 0.88
CA GLU A 48 -8.91 10.49 1.53
C GLU A 48 -9.52 11.89 1.43
N LYS A 49 -8.72 12.94 1.19
CA LYS A 49 -9.23 14.29 0.90
C LYS A 49 -9.79 14.43 -0.51
N ASN A 50 -9.31 13.63 -1.46
CA ASN A 50 -9.52 13.85 -2.90
C ASN A 50 -10.25 12.69 -3.60
N GLU A 51 -10.38 11.54 -2.95
CA GLU A 51 -11.10 10.37 -3.43
C GLU A 51 -12.28 10.05 -2.49
N PRO A 52 -13.27 9.26 -2.94
CA PRO A 52 -14.32 8.75 -2.06
C PRO A 52 -13.73 8.01 -0.85
N GLU A 53 -14.37 8.17 0.30
CA GLU A 53 -13.94 7.53 1.55
C GLU A 53 -13.75 6.01 1.37
N GLY A 54 -12.61 5.50 1.84
CA GLY A 54 -12.32 4.07 1.82
C GLY A 54 -11.83 3.53 0.46
N THR A 55 -11.52 4.41 -0.50
CA THR A 55 -10.95 4.01 -1.80
C THR A 55 -9.64 3.23 -1.63
N VAL A 56 -8.76 3.66 -0.72
CA VAL A 56 -7.50 2.95 -0.43
C VAL A 56 -7.77 1.58 0.18
N ASP A 57 -8.70 1.52 1.14
CA ASP A 57 -9.05 0.30 1.86
C ASP A 57 -9.61 -0.76 0.89
N LYS A 58 -10.50 -0.33 -0.03
CA LYS A 58 -11.03 -1.19 -1.08
C LYS A 58 -9.94 -1.75 -2.01
N LEU A 59 -8.95 -0.93 -2.39
CA LEU A 59 -7.84 -1.40 -3.21
C LEU A 59 -6.99 -2.45 -2.50
N HIS A 60 -6.78 -2.32 -1.19
CA HIS A 60 -6.11 -3.34 -0.39
C HIS A 60 -6.92 -4.64 -0.31
N ASP A 61 -8.24 -4.55 -0.12
CA ASP A 61 -9.13 -5.71 -0.14
C ASP A 61 -9.08 -6.42 -1.50
N ASP A 62 -9.14 -5.68 -2.60
CA ASP A 62 -9.05 -6.20 -3.96
C ASP A 62 -7.71 -6.92 -4.23
N ILE A 63 -6.60 -6.36 -3.73
CA ILE A 63 -5.27 -7.01 -3.78
C ILE A 63 -5.26 -8.29 -2.95
N PHE A 64 -5.76 -8.23 -1.72
CA PHE A 64 -5.78 -9.35 -0.78
C PHE A 64 -6.60 -10.53 -1.33
N GLU A 65 -7.80 -10.24 -1.84
CA GLU A 65 -8.67 -11.24 -2.46
C GLU A 65 -8.01 -11.88 -3.69
N ALA A 66 -7.36 -11.09 -4.54
CA ALA A 66 -6.61 -11.63 -5.68
C ALA A 66 -5.46 -12.56 -5.23
N MET A 67 -4.76 -12.21 -4.14
CA MET A 67 -3.69 -13.03 -3.57
C MET A 67 -4.22 -14.36 -2.99
N ILE A 68 -5.31 -14.34 -2.23
CA ILE A 68 -5.95 -15.56 -1.70
C ILE A 68 -6.39 -16.49 -2.81
N ASN A 69 -6.96 -15.93 -3.87
CA ASN A 69 -7.40 -16.68 -5.05
C ASN A 69 -6.23 -17.10 -5.97
N ARG A 70 -4.99 -16.75 -5.62
CA ARG A 70 -3.76 -17.02 -6.40
C ARG A 70 -3.81 -16.45 -7.83
N ASP A 71 -4.60 -15.41 -8.04
CA ASP A 71 -4.73 -14.73 -9.32
C ASP A 71 -3.67 -13.63 -9.42
N LYS A 72 -2.53 -14.00 -10.01
CA LYS A 72 -1.36 -13.13 -10.13
C LYS A 72 -1.62 -11.90 -11.00
N GLU A 73 -2.39 -12.06 -12.07
CA GLU A 73 -2.66 -10.96 -13.01
C GLU A 73 -3.60 -9.93 -12.37
N LYS A 74 -4.61 -10.40 -11.64
CA LYS A 74 -5.52 -9.53 -10.90
C LYS A 74 -4.81 -8.82 -9.75
N ALA A 75 -3.98 -9.55 -8.98
CA ALA A 75 -3.18 -8.95 -7.91
C ALA A 75 -2.23 -7.87 -8.44
N ARG A 76 -1.55 -8.14 -9.57
CA ARG A 76 -0.70 -7.16 -10.25
C ARG A 76 -1.49 -5.95 -10.73
N THR A 77 -2.69 -6.17 -11.27
CA THR A 77 -3.55 -5.10 -11.79
C THR A 77 -4.00 -4.17 -10.68
N TYR A 78 -4.50 -4.71 -9.55
CA TYR A 78 -4.91 -3.88 -8.42
C TYR A 78 -3.74 -3.20 -7.72
N MET A 79 -2.60 -3.87 -7.58
CA MET A 79 -1.39 -3.23 -7.08
C MET A 79 -0.94 -2.07 -7.98
N LYS A 80 -1.07 -2.22 -9.30
CA LYS A 80 -0.79 -1.12 -10.22
C LYS A 80 -1.75 0.05 -10.01
N TYR A 81 -3.05 -0.19 -9.89
CA TYR A 81 -4.03 0.88 -9.62
C TYR A 81 -3.78 1.58 -8.28
N HIS A 82 -3.45 0.81 -7.24
CA HIS A 82 -3.02 1.36 -5.96
C HIS A 82 -1.80 2.28 -6.15
N MET A 83 -0.74 1.82 -6.82
CA MET A 83 0.46 2.64 -7.04
C MET A 83 0.21 3.86 -7.95
N ASP A 84 -0.61 3.73 -8.98
CA ASP A 84 -0.97 4.85 -9.88
C ASP A 84 -1.71 5.96 -9.10
N MET A 85 -2.60 5.58 -8.17
CA MET A 85 -3.26 6.51 -7.24
C MET A 85 -2.25 7.18 -6.30
N ILE A 86 -1.35 6.40 -5.69
CA ILE A 86 -0.28 6.95 -4.85
C ILE A 86 0.59 7.94 -5.63
N ILE A 87 0.97 7.63 -6.87
CA ILE A 87 1.77 8.51 -7.74
C ILE A 87 1.01 9.79 -8.10
N LYS A 88 -0.29 9.69 -8.40
CA LYS A 88 -1.16 10.84 -8.69
C LYS A 88 -1.12 11.86 -7.55
N TYR A 89 -1.20 11.41 -6.31
CA TYR A 89 -1.21 12.29 -5.14
C TYR A 89 0.17 12.66 -4.62
N PHE A 90 1.19 11.84 -4.86
CA PHE A 90 2.57 12.18 -4.53
C PHE A 90 3.10 13.34 -5.36
N LYS A 91 2.77 13.41 -6.65
CA LYS A 91 3.20 14.50 -7.54
C LYS A 91 2.57 15.87 -7.23
N SER A 92 1.55 15.88 -6.37
CA SER A 92 0.85 17.10 -5.95
C SER A 92 1.48 17.73 -4.69
N PHE A 93 2.51 17.09 -4.11
CA PHE A 93 3.34 17.63 -3.03
C PHE A 93 4.51 18.47 -3.56
#